data_AF-A0A7V3PKR4-F1
#
_entry.id   AF-A0A7V3PKR4-F1
#
_cell.length_a   1.000
_cell.length_b   1.000
_cell.length_c   1.000
_cell.angle_alpha   90.00
_cell.angle_beta   90.00
_cell.angle_gamma   90.00
#
_symmetry.space_group_name_H-M   'P 1'
#
loop_
_entity.id
_entity.type
_entity.pdbx_description
1 polymer ?
#
loop_
_entity_poly.entity_id
_entity_poly.type
_entity_poly.pdbx_seq_one_letter_code
_entity_poly.pdbx_strand_id
1 'polypeptide(L)'
;MKVKNYYISFGIISILFLVITASQTFPNLLGDKKTNKDIIKFSHRVHESVDCESCHSKVTEATNLSMRLLPVKDDCASCHDVNDADACNTCHYENVQEPLIQKKSELIFNHKVHIEQGKKCIDCHKGLNEVDYSFESASVNPRMENCYTCHNEKKNVTNACEACHITTANLIPADHQKTDFIKFHKFLASKPNANCVMCHDNNSCESCHAGTKVLNETNAPNDFYQPFMPENFIDGTKQQQITRVHDLNYRFTHGMDLKGKNAQCQTCHEIETFCVNCHEANGGDISLGGALPSSHLSPNFVKFPGTDGGEHAKLARRDIERCISCHDVQGQDPVCITCHIPKK
;
A
#
# COMPACT_ATOMS: atom_id res chain seq x y z
N MET A 1 29.26 -22.09 -39.24
CA MET A 1 28.42 -21.29 -38.30
C MET A 1 28.98 -19.88 -38.22
N LYS A 2 28.15 -18.85 -38.42
CA LYS A 2 28.61 -17.45 -38.52
C LYS A 2 29.08 -16.94 -37.15
N VAL A 3 30.21 -16.24 -37.11
CA VAL A 3 30.87 -15.66 -35.92
C VAL A 3 29.90 -14.93 -34.97
N LYS A 4 28.84 -14.33 -35.51
CA LYS A 4 27.74 -13.71 -34.75
C LYS A 4 27.06 -14.65 -33.74
N ASN A 5 26.96 -15.94 -34.06
CA ASN A 5 26.32 -16.93 -33.19
C ASN A 5 27.19 -17.26 -31.96
N TYR A 6 28.53 -17.17 -32.09
CA TYR A 6 29.43 -17.36 -30.97
C TYR A 6 29.34 -16.22 -29.95
N TYR A 7 29.23 -14.97 -30.42
CA TYR A 7 29.08 -13.82 -29.52
C TYR A 7 27.73 -13.81 -28.79
N ILE A 8 26.65 -14.25 -29.44
CA ILE A 8 25.34 -14.40 -28.80
C ILE A 8 25.39 -15.51 -27.74
N SER A 9 25.96 -16.68 -28.06
CA SER A 9 26.11 -17.76 -27.10
C SER A 9 27.02 -17.36 -25.93
N PHE A 10 28.12 -16.65 -26.17
CA PHE A 10 29.02 -16.18 -25.12
C PHE A 10 28.35 -15.13 -24.23
N GLY A 11 27.58 -14.20 -24.80
CA GLY A 11 26.79 -13.22 -24.06
C GLY A 11 25.74 -13.87 -23.15
N ILE A 12 25.02 -14.88 -23.66
CA ILE A 12 24.05 -15.64 -22.85
C ILE A 12 24.74 -16.37 -21.71
N ILE A 13 25.88 -17.02 -21.97
CA ILE A 13 26.65 -17.75 -20.94
C ILE A 13 27.19 -16.79 -19.88
N SER A 14 27.69 -15.61 -20.26
CA SER A 14 28.14 -14.60 -19.29
C SER A 14 27.00 -14.03 -18.44
N ILE A 15 25.83 -13.79 -19.02
CA ILE A 15 24.64 -13.36 -18.26
C ILE A 15 24.20 -14.47 -17.30
N LEU A 16 24.16 -15.72 -17.76
CA LEU A 16 23.81 -16.86 -16.91
C LEU A 16 24.79 -17.00 -15.74
N PHE A 17 26.09 -16.86 -16.01
CA PHE A 17 27.15 -16.90 -15.00
C PHE A 17 27.04 -15.74 -13.99
N LEU A 18 26.69 -14.54 -14.43
CA LEU A 18 26.45 -13.39 -13.54
C LEU A 18 25.20 -13.58 -12.67
N VAL A 19 24.13 -14.17 -13.21
CA VAL A 19 22.92 -14.49 -12.44
C VAL A 19 23.19 -15.57 -11.40
N ILE A 20 23.96 -16.61 -11.76
CA ILE A 20 24.34 -17.70 -10.84
C ILE A 20 25.30 -17.20 -9.76
N THR A 21 26.27 -16.36 -10.10
CA THR A 21 27.18 -15.78 -9.09
C THR A 21 26.45 -14.78 -8.20
N ALA A 22 25.51 -13.97 -8.71
CA ALA A 22 24.66 -13.12 -7.89
C ALA A 22 23.79 -13.92 -6.90
N SER A 23 23.21 -15.05 -7.32
CA SER A 23 22.43 -15.91 -6.43
C SER A 23 23.27 -16.67 -5.40
N GLN A 24 24.52 -17.02 -5.74
CA GLN A 24 25.46 -17.68 -4.82
C GLN A 24 26.17 -16.72 -3.85
N THR A 25 26.34 -15.44 -4.22
CA THR A 25 27.01 -14.43 -3.37
C THR A 25 26.03 -13.74 -2.42
N PHE A 26 24.73 -13.73 -2.74
CA PHE A 26 23.65 -13.21 -1.88
C PHE A 26 22.57 -14.26 -1.54
N PRO A 27 22.92 -15.43 -0.99
CA PRO A 27 21.91 -16.41 -0.57
C PRO A 27 21.06 -15.88 0.60
N ASN A 28 21.51 -14.82 1.30
CA ASN A 28 20.93 -14.30 2.54
C ASN A 28 20.44 -12.84 2.47
N LEU A 29 20.21 -12.24 1.29
CA LEU A 29 19.50 -10.94 1.26
C LEU A 29 18.03 -11.08 1.71
N LEU A 30 17.51 -12.31 1.71
CA LEU A 30 16.19 -12.73 2.18
C LEU A 30 16.32 -14.05 2.96
N GLY A 31 17.28 -14.17 3.87
CA GLY A 31 17.32 -15.33 4.77
C GLY A 31 16.01 -15.40 5.54
N ASP A 32 15.31 -16.54 5.49
CA ASP A 32 14.09 -16.75 6.26
C ASP A 32 14.38 -16.46 7.73
N LYS A 33 13.71 -15.46 8.29
CA LYS A 33 13.92 -15.02 9.66
C LYS A 33 13.55 -16.18 10.59
N LYS A 34 14.50 -16.67 11.39
CA LYS A 34 14.29 -17.74 12.38
C LYS A 34 12.98 -17.53 13.15
N THR A 35 12.15 -18.57 13.21
CA THR A 35 10.86 -18.58 13.89
C THR A 35 10.83 -19.64 15.00
N ASN A 36 9.74 -19.71 15.75
CA ASN A 36 9.57 -20.75 16.76
C ASN A 36 9.45 -22.17 16.17
N LYS A 37 9.15 -22.31 14.87
CA LYS A 37 9.18 -23.59 14.17
C LYS A 37 10.58 -24.21 14.12
N ASP A 38 11.60 -23.37 14.13
CA ASP A 38 13.01 -23.78 14.11
C ASP A 38 13.55 -24.05 15.53
N ILE A 39 12.76 -23.77 16.57
CA ILE A 39 13.16 -23.88 17.98
C ILE A 39 12.52 -25.09 18.64
N ILE A 40 11.23 -25.33 18.37
CA ILE A 40 10.48 -26.41 19.01
C ILE A 40 9.52 -27.08 18.03
N LYS A 41 9.42 -28.40 18.14
CA LYS A 41 8.37 -29.21 17.49
C LYS A 41 7.10 -29.07 18.32
N PHE A 42 6.13 -28.34 17.80
CA PHE A 42 4.85 -28.11 18.46
C PHE A 42 3.75 -27.97 17.41
N SER A 43 2.51 -28.28 17.79
CA SER A 43 1.33 -28.10 16.96
C SER A 43 0.12 -27.71 17.80
N HIS A 44 -0.47 -26.53 17.56
CA HIS A 44 -1.74 -26.16 18.20
C HIS A 44 -2.88 -27.08 17.76
N ARG A 45 -2.89 -27.50 16.50
CA ARG A 45 -3.87 -28.44 15.94
C ARG A 45 -3.92 -29.77 16.70
N VAL A 46 -2.79 -30.28 17.16
CA VAL A 46 -2.75 -31.51 17.97
C VAL A 46 -3.20 -31.27 19.42
N HIS A 47 -3.11 -30.04 19.91
CA HIS A 47 -3.47 -29.64 21.27
C HIS A 47 -4.80 -28.87 21.35
N GLU A 48 -5.67 -28.98 20.33
CA GLU A 48 -6.90 -28.18 20.25
C GLU A 48 -7.92 -28.46 21.38
N SER A 49 -7.81 -29.63 22.02
CA SER A 49 -8.68 -30.04 23.14
C SER A 49 -8.20 -29.53 24.51
N VAL A 50 -7.10 -28.77 24.54
CA VAL A 50 -6.53 -28.21 25.77
C VAL A 50 -6.92 -26.73 25.87
N ASP A 51 -7.36 -26.30 27.05
CA ASP A 51 -7.65 -24.90 27.31
C ASP A 51 -6.39 -24.03 27.13
N CYS A 52 -6.54 -22.89 26.46
CA CYS A 52 -5.41 -22.03 26.06
C CYS A 52 -4.53 -21.63 27.26
N GLU A 53 -5.17 -21.30 28.38
CA GLU A 53 -4.54 -20.91 29.64
C GLU A 53 -3.73 -22.02 30.30
N SER A 54 -3.94 -23.29 29.94
CA SER A 54 -3.13 -24.40 30.46
C SER A 54 -1.69 -24.31 29.99
N CYS A 55 -1.46 -23.81 28.77
CA CYS A 55 -0.12 -23.57 28.24
C CYS A 55 0.28 -22.10 28.36
N HIS A 56 -0.66 -21.17 28.14
CA HIS A 56 -0.42 -19.73 28.26
C HIS A 56 -0.71 -19.25 29.69
N SER A 57 -0.12 -19.91 30.69
CA SER A 57 -0.45 -19.78 32.12
C SER A 57 -0.41 -18.35 32.68
N LYS A 58 0.44 -17.49 32.10
CA LYS A 58 0.59 -16.08 32.53
C LYS A 58 -0.41 -15.12 31.88
N VAL A 59 -1.25 -15.57 30.95
CA VAL A 59 -2.15 -14.67 30.19
C VAL A 59 -3.23 -14.03 31.06
N THR A 60 -3.73 -14.75 32.06
CA THR A 60 -4.79 -14.29 32.98
C THR A 60 -4.33 -13.15 33.90
N GLU A 61 -3.01 -13.04 34.10
CA GLU A 61 -2.39 -11.98 34.91
C GLU A 61 -1.77 -10.87 34.06
N ALA A 62 -1.84 -10.99 32.72
CA ALA A 62 -1.11 -10.13 31.81
C ALA A 62 -1.74 -8.73 31.69
N THR A 63 -1.08 -7.75 32.28
CA THR A 63 -1.52 -6.35 32.29
C THR A 63 -1.04 -5.55 31.08
N ASN A 64 -0.06 -6.07 30.33
CA ASN A 64 0.51 -5.45 29.14
C ASN A 64 1.09 -6.50 28.17
N LEU A 65 1.36 -6.11 26.93
CA LEU A 65 1.88 -6.99 25.87
C LEU A 65 3.40 -7.24 25.93
N SER A 66 4.13 -6.59 26.83
CA SER A 66 5.57 -6.81 27.02
C SER A 66 5.85 -8.01 27.93
N MET A 67 4.84 -8.48 28.69
CA MET A 67 4.95 -9.67 29.52
C MET A 67 5.20 -10.92 28.64
N ARG A 68 5.96 -11.88 29.16
CA ARG A 68 6.24 -13.13 28.45
C ARG A 68 5.07 -14.09 28.62
N LEU A 69 4.24 -14.18 27.59
CA LEU A 69 3.03 -15.02 27.54
C LEU A 69 3.20 -16.31 26.74
N LEU A 70 4.43 -16.59 26.28
CA LEU A 70 4.76 -17.85 25.63
C LEU A 70 4.94 -18.95 26.69
N PRO A 71 4.48 -20.19 26.42
CA PRO A 71 4.64 -21.30 27.35
C PRO A 71 6.11 -21.56 27.69
N VAL A 72 6.34 -22.04 28.90
CA VAL A 72 7.63 -22.53 29.39
C VAL A 72 7.59 -24.05 29.58
N LYS A 73 8.76 -24.66 29.83
CA LYS A 73 8.88 -26.11 30.03
C LYS A 73 7.90 -26.65 31.08
N ASP A 74 7.71 -25.91 32.17
CA ASP A 74 6.83 -26.31 33.28
C ASP A 74 5.36 -26.39 32.86
N ASP A 75 4.91 -25.57 31.90
CA ASP A 75 3.54 -25.65 31.38
C ASP A 75 3.32 -26.97 30.63
N CYS A 76 4.33 -27.46 29.91
CA CYS A 76 4.31 -28.77 29.24
C CYS A 76 4.37 -29.94 30.24
N ALA A 77 5.10 -29.75 31.35
CA ALA A 77 5.29 -30.75 32.41
C ALA A 77 3.97 -31.14 33.11
N SER A 78 2.93 -30.32 32.99
CA SER A 78 1.61 -30.59 33.54
C SER A 78 0.94 -31.83 32.95
N CYS A 79 1.33 -32.23 31.72
CA CYS A 79 0.75 -33.36 30.98
C CYS A 79 1.80 -34.29 30.37
N HIS A 80 2.98 -33.78 30.02
CA HIS A 80 4.07 -34.57 29.43
C HIS A 80 5.19 -34.84 30.45
N ASP A 81 5.82 -36.01 30.38
CA ASP A 81 7.06 -36.26 31.13
C ASP A 81 8.22 -35.55 30.45
N VAL A 82 8.58 -34.38 30.99
CA VAL A 82 9.65 -33.51 30.47
C VAL A 82 11.00 -33.74 31.16
N ASN A 83 11.08 -34.72 32.07
CA ASN A 83 12.31 -35.06 32.80
C ASN A 83 13.04 -36.27 32.23
N ASP A 84 12.42 -36.98 31.28
CA ASP A 84 13.08 -38.01 30.49
C ASP A 84 14.15 -37.38 29.57
N ALA A 85 15.42 -37.57 29.94
CA ALA A 85 16.56 -37.05 29.21
C ALA A 85 16.75 -37.72 27.85
N ASP A 86 16.25 -38.95 27.67
CA ASP A 86 16.39 -39.71 26.43
C ASP A 86 15.32 -39.34 25.40
N ALA A 87 14.21 -38.73 25.84
CA ALA A 87 13.08 -38.33 25.00
C ALA A 87 13.03 -36.83 24.62
N CYS A 88 14.06 -36.04 24.97
CA CYS A 88 14.08 -34.60 24.71
C CYS A 88 13.97 -34.24 23.22
N ASN A 89 14.43 -35.12 22.33
CA ASN A 89 14.38 -34.93 20.87
C ASN A 89 12.95 -34.99 20.30
N THR A 90 11.97 -35.43 21.10
CA THR A 90 10.54 -35.42 20.75
C THR A 90 10.07 -34.00 20.49
N CYS A 91 10.52 -33.04 21.30
CA CYS A 91 10.15 -31.64 21.20
C CYS A 91 11.30 -30.76 20.69
N HIS A 92 12.54 -31.07 21.06
CA HIS A 92 13.71 -30.27 20.74
C HIS A 92 14.46 -30.81 19.51
N TYR A 93 14.87 -29.92 18.59
CA TYR A 93 15.75 -30.30 17.50
C TYR A 93 17.16 -30.53 18.03
N GLU A 94 17.74 -31.69 17.73
CA GLU A 94 19.11 -32.05 18.14
C GLU A 94 19.37 -31.90 19.66
N ASN A 95 18.31 -32.03 20.49
CA ASN A 95 18.35 -31.79 21.94
C ASN A 95 18.79 -30.37 22.34
N VAL A 96 18.72 -29.41 21.42
CA VAL A 96 19.03 -28.01 21.69
C VAL A 96 17.81 -27.32 22.31
N GLN A 97 18.02 -26.74 23.49
CA GLN A 97 16.99 -25.97 24.21
C GLN A 97 17.26 -24.48 24.06
N GLU A 98 16.45 -23.82 23.25
CA GLU A 98 16.49 -22.37 23.08
C GLU A 98 15.19 -21.71 23.59
N PRO A 99 15.27 -20.48 24.13
CA PRO A 99 14.06 -19.73 24.47
C PRO A 99 13.22 -19.40 23.24
N LEU A 100 11.90 -19.58 23.34
CA LEU A 100 10.97 -19.14 22.29
C LEU A 100 11.09 -17.64 22.01
N ILE A 101 11.05 -17.29 20.73
CA ILE A 101 11.10 -15.92 20.22
C ILE A 101 9.78 -15.22 20.50
N GLN A 102 9.86 -14.10 21.24
CA GLN A 102 8.74 -13.20 21.49
C GLN A 102 8.85 -11.97 20.58
N LYS A 103 7.76 -11.64 19.89
CA LYS A 103 7.64 -10.38 19.16
C LYS A 103 7.22 -9.28 20.12
N LYS A 104 7.80 -8.09 19.94
CA LYS A 104 7.36 -6.89 20.64
C LYS A 104 6.10 -6.33 19.96
N SER A 105 5.14 -5.87 20.76
CA SER A 105 3.98 -5.14 20.28
C SER A 105 4.16 -3.65 20.54
N GLU A 106 3.62 -2.83 19.66
CA GLU A 106 3.58 -1.37 19.78
C GLU A 106 2.20 -0.87 20.25
N LEU A 107 1.39 -1.78 20.82
CA LEU A 107 0.07 -1.50 21.37
C LEU A 107 0.04 -1.61 22.89
N ILE A 108 -0.84 -0.82 23.49
CA ILE A 108 -1.26 -0.91 24.88
C ILE A 108 -2.47 -1.85 24.92
N PHE A 109 -2.31 -3.01 25.57
CA PHE A 109 -3.41 -3.96 25.74
C PHE A 109 -3.23 -4.77 27.01
N ASN A 110 -4.33 -5.00 27.72
CA ASN A 110 -4.36 -5.70 29.01
C ASN A 110 -5.27 -6.92 28.88
N HIS A 111 -4.69 -8.13 28.82
CA HIS A 111 -5.47 -9.37 28.70
C HIS A 111 -6.31 -9.62 29.94
N LYS A 112 -5.74 -9.40 31.14
CA LYS A 112 -6.41 -9.63 32.43
C LYS A 112 -7.78 -8.96 32.49
N VAL A 113 -7.86 -7.67 32.15
CA VAL A 113 -9.12 -6.91 32.16
C VAL A 113 -10.15 -7.50 31.19
N HIS A 114 -9.73 -7.91 30.00
CA HIS A 114 -10.64 -8.48 29.00
C HIS A 114 -11.15 -9.86 29.42
N ILE A 115 -10.28 -10.70 30.00
CA ILE A 115 -10.65 -12.02 30.53
C ILE A 115 -11.61 -11.88 31.72
N GLU A 116 -11.34 -10.95 32.64
CA GLU A 116 -12.22 -10.64 33.79
C GLU A 116 -13.61 -10.12 33.34
N GLN A 117 -13.68 -9.48 32.17
CA GLN A 117 -14.93 -9.08 31.52
C GLN A 117 -15.62 -10.22 30.75
N GLY A 118 -15.14 -11.45 30.88
CA GLY A 118 -15.74 -12.64 30.29
C GLY A 118 -15.41 -12.86 28.81
N LYS A 119 -14.38 -12.21 28.26
CA LYS A 119 -13.92 -12.45 26.89
C LYS A 119 -13.14 -13.76 26.80
N LYS A 120 -13.40 -14.54 25.75
CA LYS A 120 -12.70 -15.78 25.46
C LYS A 120 -11.53 -15.54 24.51
N CYS A 121 -10.49 -16.38 24.57
CA CYS A 121 -9.32 -16.28 23.69
C CYS A 121 -9.71 -16.25 22.20
N ILE A 122 -10.65 -17.13 21.81
CA ILE A 122 -11.12 -17.29 20.42
C ILE A 122 -12.01 -16.14 19.92
N ASP A 123 -12.48 -15.27 20.82
CA ASP A 123 -13.24 -14.08 20.40
C ASP A 123 -12.34 -13.14 19.58
N CYS A 124 -11.04 -13.12 19.91
CA CYS A 124 -10.02 -12.31 19.26
C CYS A 124 -9.06 -13.16 18.39
N HIS A 125 -8.56 -14.28 18.91
CA HIS A 125 -7.55 -15.13 18.28
C HIS A 125 -8.19 -16.33 17.56
N LYS A 126 -8.61 -16.12 16.30
CA LYS A 126 -9.34 -17.13 15.52
C LYS A 126 -8.41 -18.09 14.76
N GLY A 127 -8.85 -19.33 14.59
CA GLY A 127 -8.19 -20.33 13.74
C GLY A 127 -6.86 -20.88 14.29
N LEU A 128 -6.56 -20.67 15.58
CA LEU A 128 -5.35 -21.23 16.19
C LEU A 128 -5.40 -22.76 16.32
N ASN A 129 -6.59 -23.35 16.42
CA ASN A 129 -6.81 -24.80 16.46
C ASN A 129 -6.57 -25.49 15.11
N GLU A 130 -6.44 -24.74 14.01
CA GLU A 130 -6.28 -25.32 12.66
C GLU A 130 -4.83 -25.30 12.17
N VAL A 131 -3.92 -24.70 12.94
CA VAL A 131 -2.52 -24.47 12.55
C VAL A 131 -1.57 -25.19 13.49
N ASP A 132 -0.36 -25.47 13.00
CA ASP A 132 0.67 -26.03 13.87
C ASP A 132 1.32 -24.87 14.66
N TYR A 133 1.68 -23.78 13.97
CA TYR A 133 2.32 -22.62 14.57
C TYR A 133 1.44 -21.37 14.49
N SER A 134 1.42 -20.58 15.57
CA SER A 134 0.50 -19.45 15.69
C SER A 134 0.65 -18.41 14.56
N PHE A 135 1.86 -18.17 14.05
CA PHE A 135 2.09 -17.21 12.97
C PHE A 135 1.47 -17.61 11.62
N GLU A 136 1.03 -18.87 11.47
CA GLU A 136 0.34 -19.37 10.29
C GLU A 136 -1.13 -18.92 10.28
N SER A 137 -1.71 -18.59 11.44
CA SER A 137 -3.06 -18.01 11.51
C SER A 137 -3.05 -16.54 11.12
N ALA A 138 -3.91 -16.18 10.17
CA ALA A 138 -4.14 -14.79 9.78
C ALA A 138 -4.74 -13.91 10.90
N SER A 139 -5.26 -14.53 11.96
CA SER A 139 -5.88 -13.84 13.12
C SER A 139 -5.10 -14.03 14.42
N VAL A 140 -3.83 -14.47 14.35
CA VAL A 140 -2.98 -14.58 15.53
C VAL A 140 -2.83 -13.24 16.25
N ASN A 141 -2.70 -12.16 15.49
CA ASN A 141 -2.77 -10.79 15.99
C ASN A 141 -4.13 -10.22 15.56
N PRO A 142 -5.03 -9.93 16.51
CA PRO A 142 -6.32 -9.35 16.20
C PRO A 142 -6.13 -8.04 15.44
N ARG A 143 -6.90 -7.85 14.37
CA ARG A 143 -6.93 -6.57 13.66
C ARG A 143 -7.75 -5.55 14.45
N MET A 144 -7.56 -4.26 14.15
CA MET A 144 -8.25 -3.17 14.86
C MET A 144 -9.78 -3.31 14.81
N GLU A 145 -10.34 -3.87 13.74
CA GLU A 145 -11.77 -4.11 13.59
C GLU A 145 -12.33 -5.01 14.69
N ASN A 146 -11.54 -5.99 15.14
CA ASN A 146 -11.94 -6.89 16.24
C ASN A 146 -12.15 -6.10 17.53
N CYS A 147 -11.29 -5.13 17.82
CA CYS A 147 -11.43 -4.23 18.97
C CYS A 147 -12.71 -3.39 18.87
N TYR A 148 -12.98 -2.84 17.68
CA TYR A 148 -14.13 -1.98 17.43
C TYR A 148 -15.48 -2.71 17.49
N THR A 149 -15.53 -4.04 17.39
CA THR A 149 -16.78 -4.80 17.65
C THR A 149 -17.37 -4.52 19.05
N CYS A 150 -16.50 -4.16 20.01
CA CYS A 150 -16.88 -3.81 21.36
C CYS A 150 -16.62 -2.33 21.70
N HIS A 151 -15.56 -1.72 21.15
CA HIS A 151 -15.16 -0.34 21.46
C HIS A 151 -15.88 0.73 20.60
N ASN A 152 -16.60 0.36 19.54
CA ASN A 152 -17.29 1.35 18.69
C ASN A 152 -18.53 1.94 19.40
N GLU A 153 -18.38 3.14 19.96
CA GLU A 153 -19.44 4.00 20.54
C GLU A 153 -20.36 3.34 21.59
N LYS A 154 -19.91 2.24 22.23
CA LYS A 154 -20.62 1.69 23.38
C LYS A 154 -20.37 2.55 24.61
N LYS A 155 -21.45 2.96 25.29
CA LYS A 155 -21.36 3.62 26.60
C LYS A 155 -20.44 2.80 27.52
N ASN A 156 -19.39 3.45 28.04
CA ASN A 156 -18.42 2.96 29.04
C ASN A 156 -17.17 2.22 28.53
N VAL A 157 -16.86 2.25 27.23
CA VAL A 157 -15.57 1.75 26.73
C VAL A 157 -14.95 2.79 25.79
N THR A 158 -13.74 3.25 26.09
CA THR A 158 -13.05 4.28 25.29
C THR A 158 -12.66 3.74 23.92
N ASN A 159 -12.80 4.57 22.89
CA ASN A 159 -12.24 4.39 21.55
C ASN A 159 -11.18 5.46 21.24
N ALA A 160 -10.67 6.16 22.25
CA ALA A 160 -9.58 7.10 22.09
C ALA A 160 -8.32 6.37 21.62
N CYS A 161 -7.65 6.90 20.60
CA CYS A 161 -6.54 6.24 19.92
C CYS A 161 -5.40 5.92 20.90
N GLU A 162 -5.08 6.86 21.80
CA GLU A 162 -4.04 6.77 22.81
C GLU A 162 -4.31 5.72 23.90
N ALA A 163 -5.55 5.21 24.01
CA ALA A 163 -5.86 4.13 24.92
C ALA A 163 -5.29 2.78 24.45
N CYS A 164 -5.02 2.64 23.16
CA CYS A 164 -4.52 1.40 22.55
C CYS A 164 -3.18 1.59 21.81
N HIS A 165 -2.91 2.77 21.27
CA HIS A 165 -1.70 3.05 20.52
C HIS A 165 -0.66 3.75 21.39
N ILE A 166 0.56 3.21 21.44
CA ILE A 166 1.70 3.87 22.11
C ILE A 166 2.03 5.20 21.41
N THR A 167 1.87 5.24 20.09
CA THR A 167 1.99 6.45 19.28
C THR A 167 0.89 6.48 18.23
N THR A 168 0.28 7.65 18.04
CA THR A 168 -0.68 7.91 16.96
C THR A 168 -0.02 8.47 15.71
N ALA A 169 1.29 8.73 15.75
CA ALA A 169 2.03 9.19 14.59
C ALA A 169 2.27 8.02 13.63
N ASN A 170 2.01 8.24 12.33
CA ASN A 170 2.27 7.28 11.25
C ASN A 170 1.58 5.92 11.44
N LEU A 171 0.34 5.92 11.94
CA LEU A 171 -0.50 4.71 11.97
C LEU A 171 -0.91 4.31 10.55
N ILE A 172 -0.07 3.51 9.89
CA ILE A 172 -0.28 3.05 8.51
C ILE A 172 -0.52 1.54 8.52
N PRO A 173 -1.77 1.09 8.29
CA PRO A 173 -2.07 -0.34 8.19
C PRO A 173 -1.30 -1.01 7.04
N ALA A 174 -1.09 -2.33 7.12
CA ALA A 174 -0.27 -3.07 6.15
C ALA A 174 -0.79 -2.98 4.70
N ASP A 175 -2.10 -2.77 4.49
CA ASP A 175 -2.69 -2.57 3.17
C ASP A 175 -2.49 -1.15 2.61
N HIS A 176 -2.21 -0.16 3.47
CA HIS A 176 -1.87 1.22 3.10
C HIS A 176 -0.38 1.39 2.76
N GLN A 177 0.47 0.41 3.09
CA GLN A 177 1.91 0.46 2.79
C GLN A 177 2.25 0.06 1.34
N LYS A 178 1.24 -0.14 0.48
CA LYS A 178 1.43 -0.52 -0.93
C LYS A 178 1.60 0.72 -1.81
N THR A 179 2.58 0.68 -2.70
CA THR A 179 2.89 1.79 -3.62
C THR A 179 1.75 2.15 -4.58
N ASP A 180 0.93 1.17 -4.97
CA ASP A 180 -0.22 1.38 -5.84
C ASP A 180 -1.55 1.52 -5.07
N PHE A 181 -1.50 1.91 -3.79
CA PHE A 181 -2.72 2.10 -2.98
C PHE A 181 -3.74 2.97 -3.72
N ILE A 182 -3.32 4.08 -4.33
CA ILE A 182 -4.22 4.98 -5.08
C ILE A 182 -4.98 4.27 -6.21
N LYS A 183 -4.37 3.26 -6.87
CA LYS A 183 -5.02 2.49 -7.95
C LYS A 183 -5.98 1.43 -7.43
N PHE A 184 -5.65 0.81 -6.29
CA PHE A 184 -6.35 -0.36 -5.78
C PHE A 184 -7.25 -0.09 -4.57
N HIS A 185 -7.17 1.08 -3.95
CA HIS A 185 -8.00 1.41 -2.77
C HIS A 185 -9.49 1.36 -3.10
N LYS A 186 -9.90 1.60 -4.36
CA LYS A 186 -11.29 1.39 -4.80
C LYS A 186 -11.83 -0.02 -4.49
N PHE A 187 -10.99 -1.04 -4.58
CA PHE A 187 -11.38 -2.42 -4.26
C PHE A 187 -11.43 -2.69 -2.77
N LEU A 188 -10.70 -1.91 -1.96
CA LEU A 188 -10.79 -1.95 -0.50
C LEU A 188 -12.04 -1.19 -0.04
N ALA A 189 -12.27 0.01 -0.57
CA ALA A 189 -13.42 0.87 -0.29
C ALA A 189 -14.76 0.25 -0.71
N SER A 190 -14.78 -0.56 -1.78
CA SER A 190 -15.99 -1.25 -2.23
C SER A 190 -16.38 -2.46 -1.36
N LYS A 191 -15.57 -2.84 -0.37
CA LYS A 191 -15.89 -4.02 0.47
C LYS A 191 -16.99 -3.67 1.47
N PRO A 192 -17.91 -4.61 1.77
CA PRO A 192 -18.95 -4.40 2.78
C PRO A 192 -18.44 -4.03 4.17
N ASN A 193 -17.20 -4.41 4.49
CA ASN A 193 -16.53 -4.14 5.75
C ASN A 193 -15.40 -3.10 5.62
N ALA A 194 -15.45 -2.23 4.60
CA ALA A 194 -14.54 -1.11 4.49
C ALA A 194 -14.71 -0.19 5.70
N ASN A 195 -13.61 0.05 6.40
CA ASN A 195 -13.58 0.70 7.70
C ASN A 195 -12.65 1.91 7.71
N CYS A 196 -12.50 2.57 6.57
CA CYS A 196 -11.63 3.72 6.38
C CYS A 196 -11.91 4.83 7.40
N VAL A 197 -13.20 5.02 7.75
CA VAL A 197 -13.64 6.04 8.72
C VAL A 197 -13.29 5.72 10.17
N MET A 198 -12.67 4.57 10.45
CA MET A 198 -12.05 4.29 11.75
C MET A 198 -10.79 5.13 11.98
N CYS A 199 -10.12 5.55 10.90
CA CYS A 199 -8.90 6.36 10.96
C CYS A 199 -8.99 7.68 10.19
N HIS A 200 -9.83 7.74 9.15
CA HIS A 200 -10.01 8.90 8.28
C HIS A 200 -11.36 9.59 8.50
N ASP A 201 -11.45 10.86 8.14
CA ASP A 201 -12.72 11.57 8.05
C ASP A 201 -13.26 11.59 6.61
N ASN A 202 -14.50 12.07 6.43
CA ASN A 202 -15.08 12.17 5.08
C ASN A 202 -14.32 13.17 4.18
N ASN A 203 -13.74 14.21 4.76
CA ASN A 203 -12.96 15.22 4.04
C ASN A 203 -11.74 14.60 3.33
N SER A 204 -11.16 13.55 3.93
CA SER A 204 -10.08 12.76 3.32
C SER A 204 -10.49 12.19 1.96
N CYS A 205 -11.71 11.65 1.84
CA CYS A 205 -12.26 11.12 0.58
C CYS A 205 -12.68 12.24 -0.38
N GLU A 206 -13.37 13.25 0.13
CA GLU A 206 -13.91 14.37 -0.64
C GLU A 206 -12.82 15.18 -1.33
N SER A 207 -11.63 15.27 -0.72
CA SER A 207 -10.47 15.96 -1.28
C SER A 207 -10.17 15.56 -2.73
N CYS A 208 -10.32 14.28 -3.07
CA CYS A 208 -10.07 13.73 -4.40
C CYS A 208 -11.37 13.39 -5.16
N HIS A 209 -12.40 12.88 -4.46
CA HIS A 209 -13.62 12.39 -5.10
C HIS A 209 -14.68 13.46 -5.34
N ALA A 210 -14.71 14.53 -4.54
CA ALA A 210 -15.60 15.67 -4.76
C ALA A 210 -14.90 16.78 -5.54
N GLY A 211 -13.58 16.92 -5.38
CA GLY A 211 -12.65 17.46 -6.38
C GLY A 211 -13.00 18.80 -7.05
N THR A 212 -13.69 19.71 -6.37
CA THR A 212 -13.95 21.08 -6.86
C THR A 212 -13.00 22.12 -6.26
N LYS A 213 -11.91 21.69 -5.61
CA LYS A 213 -10.96 22.63 -5.00
C LYS A 213 -10.27 23.44 -6.08
N VAL A 214 -10.51 24.75 -6.04
CA VAL A 214 -9.71 25.75 -6.74
C VAL A 214 -8.31 25.67 -6.18
N LEU A 215 -7.35 25.33 -7.03
CA LEU A 215 -5.95 25.30 -6.67
C LEU A 215 -5.39 26.71 -6.78
N ASN A 216 -4.88 27.22 -5.67
CA ASN A 216 -4.28 28.56 -5.61
C ASN A 216 -2.74 28.49 -5.72
N GLU A 217 -2.19 27.36 -6.15
CA GLU A 217 -0.77 27.06 -6.12
C GLU A 217 -0.18 27.18 -7.52
N THR A 218 0.89 27.97 -7.65
CA THR A 218 1.44 28.38 -8.95
C THR A 218 2.26 27.28 -9.66
N ASN A 219 2.51 26.14 -8.98
CA ASN A 219 3.31 25.01 -9.47
C ASN A 219 4.63 25.43 -10.14
N ALA A 220 5.47 26.18 -9.40
CA ALA A 220 6.75 26.67 -9.91
C ALA A 220 7.75 25.51 -10.15
N PRO A 221 8.83 25.70 -10.95
CA PRO A 221 9.83 24.65 -11.21
C PRO A 221 10.46 24.03 -9.94
N ASN A 222 10.53 24.79 -8.85
CA ASN A 222 11.05 24.33 -7.55
C ASN A 222 9.96 23.82 -6.60
N ASP A 223 8.70 23.86 -7.02
CA ASP A 223 7.52 23.57 -6.22
C ASP A 223 6.46 22.87 -7.10
N PHE A 224 6.91 21.82 -7.80
CA PHE A 224 6.11 21.05 -8.74
C PHE A 224 5.57 19.80 -8.05
N TYR A 225 4.41 19.91 -7.40
CA TYR A 225 3.78 18.81 -6.66
C TYR A 225 2.39 18.50 -7.18
N GLN A 226 1.94 17.28 -6.87
CA GLN A 226 0.58 16.87 -7.14
C GLN A 226 -0.35 17.54 -6.11
N PRO A 227 -1.35 18.31 -6.56
CA PRO A 227 -2.23 19.06 -5.65
C PRO A 227 -3.08 18.15 -4.76
N PHE A 228 -3.48 16.98 -5.25
CA PHE A 228 -4.27 16.01 -4.51
C PHE A 228 -3.46 14.74 -4.25
N MET A 229 -2.84 14.63 -3.09
CA MET A 229 -2.11 13.42 -2.66
C MET A 229 -2.72 12.84 -1.39
N PRO A 230 -2.50 11.55 -1.08
CA PRO A 230 -2.81 11.02 0.25
C PRO A 230 -2.10 11.86 1.31
N GLU A 231 -2.88 12.56 2.14
CA GLU A 231 -2.37 13.42 3.19
C GLU A 231 -2.20 12.62 4.48
N ASN A 232 -1.13 12.89 5.21
CA ASN A 232 -0.98 12.43 6.59
C ASN A 232 -1.26 13.58 7.53
N PHE A 233 -1.84 13.29 8.69
CA PHE A 233 -2.15 14.28 9.70
C PHE A 233 -1.50 13.87 11.01
N ILE A 234 -0.80 14.80 11.65
CA ILE A 234 -0.33 14.66 13.02
C ILE A 234 -1.02 15.77 13.81
N ASP A 235 -1.84 15.39 14.79
CA ASP A 235 -2.63 16.30 15.63
C ASP A 235 -3.44 17.33 14.82
N GLY A 236 -4.07 16.87 13.72
CA GLY A 236 -4.87 17.70 12.83
C GLY A 236 -4.05 18.59 11.88
N THR A 237 -2.73 18.58 11.97
CA THR A 237 -1.84 19.32 11.06
C THR A 237 -1.47 18.46 9.86
N LYS A 238 -1.81 18.93 8.65
CA LYS A 238 -1.42 18.30 7.38
C LYS A 238 0.11 18.22 7.28
N GLN A 239 0.62 17.00 7.12
CA GLN A 239 2.03 16.72 6.92
C GLN A 239 2.32 16.56 5.43
N GLN A 240 3.47 17.08 4.99
CA GLN A 240 3.97 16.81 3.65
C GLN A 240 4.42 15.35 3.56
N GLN A 241 3.76 14.56 2.73
CA GLN A 241 4.11 13.16 2.51
C GLN A 241 4.58 12.95 1.07
N ILE A 242 5.89 12.78 0.89
CA ILE A 242 6.45 12.39 -0.40
C ILE A 242 6.10 10.92 -0.66
N THR A 243 4.99 10.70 -1.36
CA THR A 243 4.51 9.36 -1.68
C THR A 243 4.72 9.09 -3.16
N ARG A 244 5.30 7.93 -3.49
CA ARG A 244 5.43 7.51 -4.87
C ARG A 244 4.09 7.00 -5.38
N VAL A 245 3.42 7.79 -6.21
CA VAL A 245 2.13 7.46 -6.85
C VAL A 245 2.27 6.81 -8.24
N HIS A 246 3.44 6.97 -8.87
CA HIS A 246 3.79 6.42 -10.18
C HIS A 246 5.20 5.83 -10.15
N ASP A 247 5.56 5.00 -11.13
CA ASP A 247 6.93 4.49 -11.25
C ASP A 247 7.96 5.61 -11.49
N LEU A 248 9.23 5.36 -11.15
CA LEU A 248 10.31 6.34 -11.31
C LEU A 248 10.47 6.86 -12.74
N ASN A 249 10.13 6.04 -13.73
CA ASN A 249 10.25 6.36 -15.13
C ASN A 249 8.93 6.88 -15.75
N TYR A 250 7.94 7.24 -14.91
CA TYR A 250 6.62 7.65 -15.39
C TYR A 250 6.66 8.84 -16.34
N ARG A 251 7.65 9.73 -16.21
CA ARG A 251 7.93 10.80 -17.19
C ARG A 251 7.98 10.30 -18.63
N PHE A 252 8.47 9.09 -18.87
CA PHE A 252 8.60 8.51 -20.21
C PHE A 252 7.40 7.64 -20.63
N THR A 253 6.55 7.24 -19.68
CA THR A 253 5.45 6.30 -19.94
C THR A 253 4.07 6.94 -19.84
N HIS A 254 3.91 8.08 -19.16
CA HIS A 254 2.61 8.73 -18.94
C HIS A 254 1.88 9.09 -20.24
N GLY A 255 2.61 9.36 -21.34
CA GLY A 255 2.01 9.60 -22.66
C GLY A 255 1.29 8.37 -23.23
N MET A 256 1.72 7.16 -22.87
CA MET A 256 1.01 5.93 -23.22
C MET A 256 -0.28 5.81 -22.41
N ASP A 257 -0.25 6.17 -21.12
CA ASP A 257 -1.43 6.13 -20.25
C ASP A 257 -2.47 7.18 -20.64
N LEU A 258 -2.03 8.38 -21.01
CA LEU A 258 -2.88 9.43 -21.56
C LEU A 258 -3.56 8.95 -22.85
N LYS A 259 -2.80 8.36 -23.78
CA LYS A 259 -3.34 7.86 -25.06
C LYS A 259 -4.26 6.64 -24.87
N GLY A 260 -3.97 5.80 -23.89
CA GLY A 260 -4.77 4.62 -23.54
C GLY A 260 -6.00 4.94 -22.71
N LYS A 261 -6.14 6.18 -22.20
CA LYS A 261 -7.13 6.57 -21.18
C LYS A 261 -7.10 5.63 -19.97
N ASN A 262 -5.91 5.22 -19.57
CA ASN A 262 -5.70 4.28 -18.46
C ASN A 262 -5.92 4.93 -17.09
N ALA A 263 -5.89 6.27 -17.02
CA ALA A 263 -6.10 7.05 -15.79
C ALA A 263 -6.78 8.39 -16.06
N GLN A 264 -7.63 8.84 -15.12
CA GLN A 264 -8.19 10.20 -15.09
C GLN A 264 -7.21 11.14 -14.40
N CYS A 265 -6.28 11.71 -15.16
CA CYS A 265 -5.19 12.53 -14.62
C CYS A 265 -5.73 13.77 -13.88
N GLN A 266 -6.85 14.33 -14.33
CA GLN A 266 -7.54 15.48 -13.75
C GLN A 266 -8.05 15.24 -12.31
N THR A 267 -8.19 13.99 -11.89
CA THR A 267 -8.54 13.66 -10.50
C THR A 267 -7.43 14.04 -9.52
N CYS A 268 -6.18 14.11 -10.00
CA CYS A 268 -5.00 14.32 -9.16
C CYS A 268 -4.16 15.53 -9.58
N HIS A 269 -4.18 15.89 -10.86
CA HIS A 269 -3.36 16.94 -11.46
C HIS A 269 -4.24 18.00 -12.12
N GLU A 270 -3.90 19.26 -11.90
CA GLU A 270 -4.49 20.40 -12.61
C GLU A 270 -3.82 20.58 -13.96
N ILE A 271 -4.57 20.57 -15.06
CA ILE A 271 -3.96 20.57 -16.40
C ILE A 271 -3.28 21.91 -16.69
N GLU A 272 -3.96 22.99 -16.30
CA GLU A 272 -3.63 24.39 -16.54
C GLU A 272 -2.26 24.74 -15.94
N THR A 273 -1.94 24.20 -14.77
CA THR A 273 -0.70 24.52 -14.05
C THR A 273 0.31 23.36 -14.11
N PHE A 274 -0.11 22.10 -14.08
CA PHE A 274 0.82 20.97 -14.01
C PHE A 274 1.36 20.57 -15.38
N CYS A 275 0.48 20.34 -16.37
CA CYS A 275 0.90 19.88 -17.69
C CYS A 275 1.70 20.96 -18.40
N VAL A 276 1.17 22.19 -18.39
CA VAL A 276 1.75 23.37 -19.04
C VAL A 276 3.16 23.65 -18.53
N ASN A 277 3.40 23.75 -17.23
CA ASN A 277 4.72 24.10 -16.70
C ASN A 277 5.82 23.11 -17.11
N CYS A 278 5.50 21.81 -17.22
CA CYS A 278 6.47 20.82 -17.71
C CYS A 278 6.64 20.92 -19.23
N HIS A 279 5.55 21.11 -19.97
CA HIS A 279 5.51 21.12 -21.44
C HIS A 279 5.88 22.46 -22.10
N GLU A 280 5.91 23.55 -21.34
CA GLU A 280 6.28 24.91 -21.76
C GLU A 280 7.70 25.30 -21.36
N ALA A 281 8.42 24.48 -20.59
CA ALA A 281 9.69 24.85 -19.94
C ALA A 281 10.69 25.48 -20.92
N ASN A 282 10.76 26.82 -20.86
CA ASN A 282 11.62 27.71 -21.64
C ASN A 282 13.11 27.58 -21.28
N GLY A 283 13.70 26.38 -21.34
CA GLY A 283 15.16 26.28 -21.23
C GLY A 283 15.81 24.96 -20.81
N GLY A 284 15.14 23.80 -20.75
CA GLY A 284 15.83 22.59 -20.30
C GLY A 284 15.12 21.26 -20.56
N ASP A 285 15.39 20.70 -21.73
CA ASP A 285 15.13 19.33 -22.18
C ASP A 285 13.70 18.74 -22.02
N ILE A 286 12.80 19.31 -22.83
CA ILE A 286 11.96 18.58 -23.81
C ILE A 286 12.45 19.03 -25.18
N SER A 287 13.47 18.38 -25.70
CA SER A 287 14.35 18.89 -26.76
C SER A 287 13.61 19.20 -28.09
N LEU A 288 13.50 20.50 -28.41
CA LEU A 288 13.39 21.14 -29.75
C LEU A 288 12.02 21.64 -30.29
N GLY A 289 11.00 21.98 -29.50
CA GLY A 289 9.86 22.71 -30.11
C GLY A 289 8.60 23.05 -29.33
N GLY A 290 8.56 22.84 -28.01
CA GLY A 290 7.31 22.97 -27.24
C GLY A 290 6.34 21.82 -27.50
N ALA A 291 5.21 21.79 -26.78
CA ALA A 291 4.25 20.68 -26.81
C ALA A 291 3.37 20.58 -28.06
N LEU A 292 3.80 21.16 -29.18
CA LEU A 292 3.04 21.14 -30.42
C LEU A 292 3.07 19.73 -31.04
N PRO A 293 1.94 19.01 -31.12
CA PRO A 293 1.90 17.71 -31.79
C PRO A 293 2.29 17.85 -33.26
N SER A 294 3.03 16.87 -33.80
CA SER A 294 3.45 16.84 -35.21
C SER A 294 2.29 16.97 -36.22
N SER A 295 1.06 16.63 -35.82
CA SER A 295 -0.14 16.85 -36.62
C SER A 295 -0.37 18.32 -36.99
N HIS A 296 0.05 19.27 -36.15
CA HIS A 296 -0.10 20.71 -36.39
C HIS A 296 0.81 21.22 -37.52
N LEU A 297 1.86 20.47 -37.86
CA LEU A 297 2.75 20.79 -38.99
C LEU A 297 2.20 20.28 -40.33
N SER A 298 1.07 19.56 -40.32
CA SER A 298 0.44 19.07 -41.54
C SER A 298 -0.17 20.22 -42.35
N PRO A 299 0.11 20.33 -43.66
CA PRO A 299 -0.44 21.37 -44.54
C PRO A 299 -1.98 21.41 -44.59
N ASN A 300 -2.64 20.31 -44.22
CA ASN A 300 -4.11 20.16 -44.19
C ASN A 300 -4.65 20.00 -42.77
N PHE A 301 -3.92 20.45 -41.75
CA PHE A 301 -4.36 20.33 -40.36
C PHE A 301 -5.64 21.13 -40.12
N VAL A 302 -5.60 22.46 -40.24
CA VAL A 302 -6.79 23.33 -40.17
C VAL A 302 -7.21 23.73 -41.58
N LYS A 303 -8.52 23.67 -41.87
CA LYS A 303 -9.11 24.23 -43.09
C LYS A 303 -10.18 25.26 -42.75
N PHE A 304 -10.49 26.12 -43.72
CA PHE A 304 -11.42 27.22 -43.54
C PHE A 304 -12.82 26.77 -43.06
N PRO A 305 -13.50 27.60 -42.23
CA PRO A 305 -14.87 27.35 -41.79
C PRO A 305 -15.82 27.10 -42.98
N GLY A 306 -16.57 26.00 -42.95
CA GLY A 306 -17.45 25.57 -44.06
C GLY A 306 -16.89 24.45 -44.95
N THR A 307 -15.67 23.97 -44.68
CA THR A 307 -15.10 22.75 -45.26
C THR A 307 -15.25 21.55 -44.31
N ASP A 308 -14.62 20.41 -44.63
CA ASP A 308 -14.55 19.24 -43.74
C ASP A 308 -13.77 19.48 -42.44
N GLY A 309 -13.12 20.65 -42.31
CA GLY A 309 -12.32 21.06 -41.16
C GLY A 309 -10.94 20.41 -41.10
N GLY A 310 -10.51 19.72 -42.17
CA GLY A 310 -9.19 19.12 -42.28
C GLY A 310 -8.92 17.96 -41.31
N GLU A 311 -7.63 17.67 -41.10
CA GLU A 311 -7.20 16.65 -40.14
C GLU A 311 -7.51 17.06 -38.69
N HIS A 312 -7.56 18.37 -38.39
CA HIS A 312 -7.97 18.92 -37.11
C HIS A 312 -9.36 18.41 -36.72
N ALA A 313 -10.37 18.58 -37.59
CA ALA A 313 -11.72 18.13 -37.29
C ALA A 313 -11.83 16.60 -37.17
N LYS A 314 -11.05 15.83 -37.94
CA LYS A 314 -11.03 14.36 -37.82
C LYS A 314 -10.43 13.91 -36.49
N LEU A 315 -9.33 14.54 -36.06
CA LEU A 315 -8.65 14.21 -34.80
C LEU A 315 -9.47 14.66 -33.59
N ALA A 316 -10.04 15.87 -33.61
CA ALA A 316 -10.91 16.37 -32.56
C ALA A 316 -12.17 15.52 -32.37
N ARG A 317 -12.79 15.02 -33.46
CA ARG A 317 -13.93 14.09 -33.37
C ARG A 317 -13.55 12.73 -32.77
N ARG A 318 -12.29 12.31 -32.89
CA ARG A 318 -11.81 11.03 -32.34
C ARG A 318 -11.52 11.13 -30.85
N ASP A 319 -10.97 12.27 -30.41
CA ASP A 319 -10.56 12.45 -29.02
C ASP A 319 -10.44 13.93 -28.66
N ILE A 320 -11.57 14.57 -28.31
CA ILE A 320 -11.63 15.99 -28.00
C ILE A 320 -10.90 16.34 -26.68
N GLU A 321 -10.91 15.42 -25.72
CA GLU A 321 -10.27 15.58 -24.40
C GLU A 321 -8.77 15.88 -24.52
N ARG A 322 -8.10 15.20 -25.46
CA ARG A 322 -6.68 15.41 -25.76
C ARG A 322 -6.38 16.78 -26.37
N CYS A 323 -7.36 17.41 -27.02
CA CYS A 323 -7.19 18.76 -27.56
C CYS A 323 -7.45 19.79 -26.46
N ILE A 324 -8.50 19.60 -25.66
CA ILE A 324 -8.86 20.47 -24.53
C ILE A 324 -7.69 20.56 -23.54
N SER A 325 -6.96 19.46 -23.30
CA SER A 325 -5.82 19.45 -22.37
C SER A 325 -4.66 20.41 -22.70
N CYS A 326 -4.62 20.98 -23.91
CA CYS A 326 -3.67 22.03 -24.28
C CYS A 326 -4.34 23.33 -24.73
N HIS A 327 -5.64 23.30 -25.06
CA HIS A 327 -6.39 24.44 -25.59
C HIS A 327 -7.36 25.09 -24.59
N ASP A 328 -7.44 24.57 -23.36
CA ASP A 328 -8.21 25.11 -22.23
C ASP A 328 -7.31 25.71 -21.12
N VAL A 329 -6.00 25.67 -21.34
CA VAL A 329 -4.99 25.78 -20.28
C VAL A 329 -4.73 27.19 -19.71
N GLN A 330 -5.50 28.19 -20.13
CA GLN A 330 -5.33 29.59 -19.70
C GLN A 330 -6.58 30.20 -19.06
N GLY A 331 -7.57 29.37 -18.69
CA GLY A 331 -8.83 29.86 -18.09
C GLY A 331 -9.63 30.81 -19.00
N GLN A 332 -9.37 30.75 -20.32
CA GLN A 332 -10.10 31.47 -21.36
C GLN A 332 -11.15 30.53 -21.95
N ASP A 333 -12.23 31.09 -22.52
CA ASP A 333 -13.22 30.30 -23.26
C ASP A 333 -12.52 29.34 -24.25
N PRO A 334 -12.94 28.06 -24.34
CA PRO A 334 -12.25 27.09 -25.16
C PRO A 334 -12.12 27.65 -26.58
N VAL A 335 -10.89 27.82 -27.07
CA VAL A 335 -10.60 28.40 -28.41
C VAL A 335 -11.42 27.71 -29.53
N CYS A 336 -11.85 26.47 -29.25
CA CYS A 336 -12.80 25.68 -30.02
C CYS A 336 -14.12 26.41 -30.33
N ILE A 337 -14.73 27.12 -29.37
CA ILE A 337 -16.04 27.74 -29.55
C ILE A 337 -15.98 28.83 -30.62
N THR A 338 -14.85 29.54 -30.76
CA THR A 338 -14.69 30.61 -31.77
C THR A 338 -14.89 30.11 -33.20
N CYS A 339 -14.62 28.83 -33.47
CA CYS A 339 -14.76 28.23 -34.80
C CYS A 339 -15.90 27.19 -34.90
N HIS A 340 -16.48 26.75 -33.77
CA HIS A 340 -17.53 25.73 -33.70
C HIS A 340 -18.90 26.27 -33.23
N ILE A 341 -19.14 27.58 -33.31
CA ILE A 341 -20.46 28.16 -33.05
C ILE A 341 -21.48 27.61 -34.09
N PRO A 342 -22.64 27.07 -33.68
CA PRO A 342 -23.69 26.70 -34.62
C PRO A 342 -24.10 27.94 -35.43
N LYS A 343 -24.05 27.83 -36.77
CA LYS A 343 -24.60 28.85 -37.66
C LYS A 343 -26.11 28.94 -37.37
N LYS A 344 -26.58 30.15 -37.00
CA LYS A 344 -28.01 30.46 -36.92
C LYS A 344 -28.68 30.32 -38.28
#